data_AF-A0A1A7YWL1-F1
#
_entry.id   AF-A0A1A7YWL1-F1
#
_cell.length_a   1.000
_cell.length_b   1.000
_cell.length_c   1.000
_cell.angle_alpha   90.00
_cell.angle_beta   90.00
_cell.angle_gamma   90.00
#
_symmetry.space_group_name_H-M   'P 1'
#
loop_
_entity.id
_entity.type
_entity.pdbx_description
1 polymer ?
#
loop_
_entity_poly.entity_id
_entity_poly.type
_entity_poly.pdbx_seq_one_letter_code
_entity_poly.pdbx_strand_id
1 'polypeptide(L)'
;NWILQHPVYQQMKELEVGDSAQLHAAFLVFMDLTEVRRWTVVSCIKSPELQLVLLEAKEKDGAPVQTVLPLPVHRFLSHSSMRHVLDRGFPMLLCAVASDSTLVYQRMTDGLVTPEPPVGPFQDVDRRQHRKRRKQ
;
A
#
# COMPACT_ATOMS: atom_id res chain seq x y z
N ASN A 1 -0.22 -21.98 18.79
CA ASN A 1 -0.33 -21.04 17.65
C ASN A 1 -0.25 -19.62 18.24
N TRP A 2 0.94 -19.00 18.19
CA TRP A 2 1.25 -17.74 18.91
C TRP A 2 0.52 -16.52 18.34
N ILE A 3 0.27 -16.49 17.02
CA ILE A 3 -0.46 -15.41 16.36
C ILE A 3 -1.85 -15.26 16.97
N LEU A 4 -2.54 -16.38 17.19
CA LEU A 4 -3.87 -16.38 17.80
C LEU A 4 -3.88 -15.87 19.23
N GLN A 5 -2.74 -15.81 19.92
CA GLN A 5 -2.64 -15.31 21.30
C GLN A 5 -2.05 -13.89 21.36
N HIS A 6 -1.63 -13.34 20.21
CA HIS A 6 -1.02 -12.03 20.16
C HIS A 6 -2.05 -10.93 20.51
N PRO A 7 -1.74 -9.98 21.42
CA PRO A 7 -2.71 -8.97 21.85
C PRO A 7 -3.30 -8.16 20.70
N VAL A 8 -2.47 -7.73 19.75
CA VAL A 8 -2.93 -6.98 18.56
C VAL A 8 -3.82 -7.84 17.66
N TYR A 9 -3.56 -9.14 17.54
CA TYR A 9 -4.42 -10.03 16.76
C TYR A 9 -5.80 -10.18 17.41
N GLN A 10 -5.85 -10.20 18.74
CA GLN A 10 -7.12 -10.20 19.49
C GLN A 10 -7.88 -8.87 19.32
N GLN A 11 -7.19 -7.73 19.38
CA GLN A 11 -7.79 -6.42 19.09
C GLN A 11 -8.35 -6.34 17.66
N MET A 12 -7.63 -6.90 16.66
CA MET A 12 -8.16 -6.97 15.29
C MET A 12 -9.44 -7.82 15.20
N LYS A 13 -9.56 -8.89 16.00
CA LYS A 13 -10.78 -9.71 16.03
C LYS A 13 -11.98 -8.95 16.61
N GLU A 14 -11.75 -8.07 17.58
CA GLU A 14 -12.78 -7.20 18.17
C GLU A 14 -13.33 -6.19 17.15
N LEU A 15 -12.64 -5.96 16.03
CA LEU A 15 -13.19 -5.19 14.90
C LEU A 15 -14.29 -5.95 14.14
N GLU A 16 -14.53 -7.22 14.46
CA GLU A 16 -15.63 -8.05 13.92
C GLU A 16 -15.63 -8.07 12.38
N VAL A 17 -14.46 -8.28 11.80
CA VAL A 17 -14.29 -8.55 10.37
C VAL A 17 -14.45 -10.06 10.14
N GLY A 18 -15.43 -10.45 9.32
CA GLY A 18 -15.77 -11.85 9.09
C GLY A 18 -14.76 -12.65 8.26
N ASP A 19 -13.78 -11.98 7.64
CA ASP A 19 -12.77 -12.60 6.79
C ASP A 19 -11.49 -12.90 7.60
N SER A 20 -11.35 -14.16 8.01
CA SER A 20 -10.20 -14.62 8.81
C SER A 20 -8.88 -14.56 8.05
N ALA A 21 -8.90 -14.72 6.73
CA ALA A 21 -7.72 -14.64 5.89
C ALA A 21 -7.24 -13.19 5.76
N GLN A 22 -8.17 -12.23 5.62
CA GLN A 22 -7.83 -10.81 5.65
C GLN A 22 -7.35 -10.37 7.02
N LEU A 23 -7.94 -10.87 8.10
CA LEU A 23 -7.47 -10.62 9.46
C LEU A 23 -6.04 -11.14 9.68
N HIS A 24 -5.74 -12.35 9.20
CA HIS A 24 -4.39 -12.88 9.24
C HIS A 24 -3.42 -12.06 8.40
N ALA A 25 -3.81 -11.66 7.19
CA ALA A 25 -3.01 -10.77 6.34
C ALA A 25 -2.73 -9.43 7.03
N ALA A 26 -3.74 -8.81 7.64
CA ALA A 26 -3.59 -7.55 8.37
C ALA A 26 -2.60 -7.67 9.53
N PHE A 27 -2.61 -8.81 10.23
CA PHE A 27 -1.64 -9.08 11.29
C PHE A 27 -0.22 -9.22 10.76
N LEU A 28 0.00 -9.93 9.65
CA LEU A 28 1.32 -10.06 9.05
C LEU A 28 1.87 -8.69 8.60
N VAL A 29 1.02 -7.85 8.01
CA VAL A 29 1.39 -6.48 7.63
C VAL A 29 1.70 -5.63 8.86
N PHE A 30 0.91 -5.74 9.94
CA PHE A 30 1.20 -5.06 11.20
C PHE A 30 2.61 -5.41 11.71
N MET A 31 2.93 -6.70 11.77
CA MET A 31 4.25 -7.18 12.22
C MET A 31 5.38 -6.67 11.34
N ASP A 32 5.21 -6.62 10.02
CA ASP A 32 6.23 -6.08 9.10
C ASP A 32 6.42 -4.56 9.30
N LEU A 33 5.32 -3.81 9.45
CA LEU A 33 5.38 -2.38 9.70
C LEU A 33 6.09 -2.05 11.02
N THR A 34 5.79 -2.79 12.10
CA THR A 34 6.37 -2.51 13.43
C THR A 34 7.78 -3.09 13.60
N GLU A 35 8.01 -4.36 13.25
CA GLU A 35 9.25 -5.07 13.59
C GLU A 35 10.33 -4.89 12.52
N VAL A 36 9.95 -4.94 11.25
CA VAL A 36 10.91 -4.90 10.13
C VAL A 36 11.15 -3.47 9.70
N ARG A 37 10.08 -2.73 9.42
CA ARG A 37 10.15 -1.34 8.92
C ARG A 37 10.25 -0.31 10.03
N ARG A 38 9.92 -0.67 11.28
CA ARG A 38 10.03 0.19 12.48
C ARG A 38 9.22 1.48 12.37
N TRP A 39 8.01 1.38 11.85
CA TRP A 39 7.05 2.49 11.82
C TRP A 39 6.60 2.81 13.25
N THR A 40 6.48 4.10 13.60
CA THR A 40 6.38 4.51 15.01
C THR A 40 4.98 4.37 15.60
N VAL A 41 3.95 4.59 14.79
CA VAL A 41 2.56 4.46 15.19
C VAL A 41 1.88 3.57 14.18
N VAL A 42 1.34 2.43 14.60
CA VAL A 42 0.55 1.52 13.77
C VAL A 42 -0.72 1.17 14.55
N SER A 43 -1.88 1.49 13.98
CA SER A 43 -3.19 1.22 14.59
C SER A 43 -4.10 0.51 13.60
N CYS A 44 -5.06 -0.25 14.12
CA CYS A 44 -5.96 -1.07 13.31
C CYS A 44 -7.36 -0.45 13.33
N ILE A 45 -7.97 -0.30 12.17
CA ILE A 45 -9.34 0.24 12.05
C ILE A 45 -10.18 -0.66 11.16
N LYS A 46 -11.48 -0.74 11.44
CA LYS A 46 -12.44 -1.38 10.53
C LYS A 46 -12.77 -0.42 9.39
N SER A 47 -12.79 -0.90 8.15
CA SER A 47 -13.53 -0.23 7.06
C SER A 47 -14.94 -0.81 6.98
N PRO A 48 -15.98 -0.04 7.31
CA PRO A 48 -17.36 -0.49 7.17
C PRO A 48 -17.74 -0.79 5.71
N GLU A 49 -17.20 -0.04 4.76
CA GLU A 49 -17.53 -0.13 3.34
C GLU A 49 -16.99 -1.44 2.74
N LEU A 50 -15.77 -1.82 3.16
CA LEU A 50 -15.07 -2.98 2.62
C LEU A 50 -15.11 -4.21 3.52
N GLN A 51 -15.67 -4.08 4.73
CA GLN A 51 -15.73 -5.13 5.76
C GLN A 51 -14.37 -5.81 5.93
N LEU A 52 -13.33 -5.01 6.17
CA LEU A 52 -11.95 -5.46 6.35
C LEU A 52 -11.20 -4.58 7.36
N VAL A 53 -10.07 -5.08 7.84
CA VAL A 53 -9.14 -4.32 8.69
C VAL A 53 -8.19 -3.50 7.82
N LEU A 54 -8.16 -2.19 8.03
CA LEU A 54 -7.10 -1.30 7.53
C LEU A 54 -6.11 -1.01 8.65
N LEU A 55 -4.89 -0.63 8.28
CA LEU A 55 -3.91 -0.11 9.22
C LEU A 55 -3.68 1.37 8.96
N GLU A 56 -3.69 2.16 10.01
CA GLU A 56 -3.23 3.56 9.96
C GLU A 56 -1.85 3.63 10.60
N ALA A 57 -0.87 4.07 9.82
CA ALA A 57 0.51 3.94 10.21
C ALA A 57 1.37 5.15 9.84
N LYS A 58 2.38 5.47 10.64
CA LYS A 58 3.36 6.53 10.41
C LYS A 58 4.76 5.96 10.26
N GLU A 59 5.42 6.25 9.16
CA GLU A 59 6.79 5.78 8.88
C GLU A 59 7.81 6.28 9.91
N LYS A 60 7.63 7.52 10.37
CA LYS A 60 8.45 8.16 11.40
C LYS A 60 7.64 9.23 12.13
N ASP A 61 8.16 9.70 13.26
CA ASP A 61 7.52 10.78 14.00
C ASP A 61 7.41 12.06 13.17
N GLY A 62 6.24 12.69 13.21
CA GLY A 62 5.90 13.85 12.39
C GLY A 62 5.54 13.55 10.92
N ALA A 63 5.69 12.31 10.45
CA ALA A 63 5.22 11.92 9.12
C ALA A 63 3.67 11.94 9.03
N PRO A 64 3.10 12.18 7.84
CA PRO A 64 1.66 12.03 7.64
C PRO A 64 1.23 10.59 7.91
N VAL A 65 0.01 10.44 8.44
CA VAL A 65 -0.61 9.11 8.56
C VAL A 65 -0.85 8.54 7.18
N GLN A 66 -0.44 7.30 6.96
CA GLN A 66 -0.73 6.53 5.77
C GLN A 66 -1.76 5.45 6.09
N THR A 67 -2.70 5.24 5.18
CA THR A 67 -3.59 4.08 5.23
C THR A 67 -2.96 2.93 4.47
N VAL A 68 -2.77 1.80 5.14
CA VAL A 68 -2.32 0.55 4.55
C VAL A 68 -3.50 -0.41 4.44
N LEU A 69 -3.66 -1.02 3.26
CA LEU A 69 -4.70 -2.01 2.97
C LEU A 69 -4.06 -3.39 2.79
N PRO A 70 -4.16 -4.27 3.80
CA PRO A 70 -3.73 -5.66 3.70
C PRO A 70 -4.71 -6.44 2.82
N LEU A 71 -4.21 -6.96 1.69
CA LEU A 71 -4.97 -7.74 0.73
C LEU A 71 -4.37 -9.13 0.57
N PRO A 72 -5.00 -10.19 1.09
CA PRO A 72 -4.56 -11.55 0.81
C PRO A 72 -4.74 -11.88 -0.68
N VAL A 73 -3.78 -12.59 -1.29
CA VAL A 73 -3.71 -12.84 -2.75
C VAL A 73 -4.93 -13.53 -3.36
N HIS A 74 -5.72 -14.26 -2.56
CA HIS A 74 -6.93 -14.94 -3.03
C HIS A 74 -8.19 -14.06 -2.96
N ARG A 75 -8.08 -12.85 -2.40
CA ARG A 75 -9.20 -11.90 -2.30
C ARG A 75 -9.10 -10.89 -3.44
N PHE A 76 -10.23 -10.64 -4.09
CA PHE A 76 -10.35 -9.65 -5.14
C PHE A 76 -10.82 -8.31 -4.57
N LEU A 77 -10.32 -7.22 -5.15
CA LEU A 77 -10.82 -5.87 -4.94
C LEU A 77 -11.13 -5.23 -6.27
N SER A 78 -12.28 -4.56 -6.35
CA SER A 78 -12.61 -3.72 -7.50
C SER A 78 -12.00 -2.33 -7.35
N HIS A 79 -11.90 -1.59 -8.46
CA HIS A 79 -11.54 -0.18 -8.43
C HIS A 79 -12.53 0.65 -7.60
N SER A 80 -13.84 0.35 -7.68
CA SER A 80 -14.84 1.03 -6.85
C SER A 80 -14.63 0.79 -5.37
N SER A 81 -14.25 -0.43 -4.97
CA SER A 81 -13.88 -0.73 -3.58
C SER A 81 -12.67 0.09 -3.12
N MET A 82 -11.61 0.15 -3.92
CA MET A 82 -10.42 0.94 -3.59
C MET A 82 -10.71 2.44 -3.43
N ARG A 83 -11.72 2.98 -4.13
CA ARG A 83 -12.12 4.39 -3.99
C ARG A 83 -12.57 4.75 -2.58
N HIS A 84 -13.33 3.90 -1.90
CA HIS A 84 -13.75 4.17 -0.51
C HIS A 84 -12.60 4.47 0.45
N VAL A 85 -11.40 3.96 0.16
CA VAL A 85 -10.21 4.24 0.97
C VAL A 85 -9.43 5.44 0.43
N LEU A 86 -9.32 5.59 -0.89
CA LEU A 86 -8.65 6.75 -1.51
C LEU A 86 -9.39 8.07 -1.28
N ASP A 87 -10.72 8.03 -1.17
CA ASP A 87 -11.59 9.20 -0.93
C ASP A 87 -11.33 9.85 0.44
N ARG A 88 -10.54 9.21 1.31
CA ARG A 88 -10.00 9.81 2.55
C ARG A 88 -8.99 10.93 2.29
N GLY A 89 -8.60 11.15 1.03
CA GLY A 89 -7.78 12.27 0.59
C GLY A 89 -6.28 12.04 0.65
N PHE A 90 -5.83 10.84 1.06
CA PHE A 90 -4.42 10.50 1.17
C PHE A 90 -4.07 9.28 0.31
N PRO A 91 -2.83 9.19 -0.21
CA PRO A 91 -2.32 7.99 -0.84
C PRO A 91 -2.48 6.77 0.08
N MET A 92 -2.94 5.66 -0.49
CA MET A 92 -3.05 4.38 0.20
C MET A 92 -1.87 3.49 -0.18
N LEU A 93 -1.36 2.72 0.77
CA LEU A 93 -0.42 1.65 0.50
C LEU A 93 -1.17 0.31 0.44
N LEU A 94 -1.34 -0.25 -0.75
CA LEU A 94 -1.86 -1.60 -0.91
C LEU A 94 -0.76 -2.60 -0.58
N CYS A 95 -1.02 -3.53 0.35
CA CYS A 95 -0.09 -4.62 0.66
C CYS A 95 -0.68 -5.95 0.20
N ALA A 96 -0.15 -6.51 -0.87
CA ALA A 96 -0.50 -7.85 -1.31
C ALA A 96 0.23 -8.88 -0.43
N VAL A 97 -0.55 -9.78 0.19
CA VAL A 97 -0.06 -10.79 1.14
C VAL A 97 -0.21 -12.18 0.53
N ALA A 98 0.92 -12.78 0.16
CA ALA A 98 0.97 -14.13 -0.38
C ALA A 98 0.83 -15.19 0.71
N SER A 99 0.46 -16.43 0.32
CA SER A 99 0.27 -17.55 1.25
C SER A 99 1.56 -18.00 1.94
N ASP A 100 2.72 -17.68 1.36
CA ASP A 100 4.04 -17.91 1.95
C ASP A 100 4.48 -16.76 2.88
N SER A 101 3.56 -15.84 3.22
CA SER A 101 3.79 -14.63 4.01
C SER A 101 4.64 -13.56 3.32
N THR A 102 4.91 -13.66 2.02
CA THR A 102 5.54 -12.58 1.26
C THR A 102 4.63 -11.35 1.21
N LEU A 103 5.19 -10.17 1.46
CA LEU A 103 4.50 -8.89 1.48
C LEU A 103 5.01 -7.99 0.35
N VAL A 104 4.11 -7.54 -0.52
CA VAL A 104 4.43 -6.59 -1.61
C VAL A 104 3.63 -5.33 -1.42
N TYR A 105 4.33 -4.21 -1.28
CA TYR A 105 3.72 -2.90 -1.06
C TYR A 105 3.68 -2.11 -2.37
N GLN A 106 2.49 -1.63 -2.71
CA GLN A 106 2.24 -0.78 -3.86
C GLN A 106 1.51 0.48 -3.43
N ARG A 107 2.05 1.65 -3.79
CA ARG A 107 1.39 2.92 -3.54
C ARG A 107 0.28 3.14 -4.55
N MET A 108 -0.92 3.44 -4.04
CA MET A 108 -2.12 3.76 -4.80
C MET A 108 -2.47 5.23 -4.55
N THR A 109 -2.72 5.97 -5.63
CA THR A 109 -3.02 7.40 -5.60
C THR A 109 -4.24 7.71 -6.45
N ASP A 110 -4.96 8.77 -6.09
CA ASP A 110 -5.98 9.32 -6.97
C ASP A 110 -5.34 10.16 -8.07
N GLY A 111 -5.36 9.65 -9.30
CA GLY A 111 -4.82 10.33 -10.47
C GLY A 111 -3.37 9.97 -10.78
N LEU A 112 -2.78 10.78 -11.67
CA LEU A 112 -1.43 10.57 -12.18
C LEU A 112 -0.40 11.17 -11.22
N VAL A 113 0.65 10.41 -10.93
CA VAL A 113 1.83 10.89 -10.20
C VAL A 113 2.91 11.24 -11.20
N THR A 114 3.46 12.44 -11.09
CA THR A 114 4.63 12.82 -11.90
C THR A 114 5.82 11.97 -11.46
N PRO A 115 6.47 11.20 -12.36
CA PRO A 115 7.62 10.41 -12.00
C PRO A 115 8.79 11.33 -11.62
N GLU A 116 9.64 10.85 -10.72
CA GLU A 116 10.91 11.52 -10.45
C GLU A 116 11.71 11.64 -11.76
N PRO A 117 12.35 12.79 -12.03
CA PRO A 117 13.16 12.96 -13.22
C PRO A 117 14.31 11.93 -13.23
N PRO A 118 14.68 11.40 -14.40
CA PRO A 118 15.77 10.44 -14.49
C PRO A 118 17.07 11.07 -13.97
N VAL A 119 17.77 10.33 -13.12
CA VAL A 119 19.09 10.71 -12.62
C VAL A 119 20.14 10.44 -13.70
N GLY A 120 20.63 11.51 -14.33
CA GLY A 120 21.74 11.45 -15.30
C GLY A 120 21.60 12.50 -16.41
N PRO A 121 22.67 12.78 -17.16
CA PRO A 121 22.58 13.63 -18.34
C PRO A 121 21.67 12.95 -19.37
N PHE A 122 20.65 13.68 -19.83
CA PHE A 122 19.87 13.30 -21.01
C PHE A 122 20.82 13.26 -22.20
N GLN A 123 21.26 12.07 -22.60
CA GLN A 123 21.87 11.90 -23.92
C GLN A 123 20.72 11.98 -24.93
N ASP A 124 20.44 13.20 -25.39
CA ASP A 124 19.75 13.40 -26.66
C ASP A 124 20.65 12.77 -27.73
N VAL A 125 20.42 11.49 -28.04
CA VAL A 125 21.06 10.81 -29.17
C VAL A 125 20.45 11.39 -30.45
N ASP A 126 20.93 12.58 -30.77
CA ASP A 126 20.99 13.28 -32.04
C ASP A 126 19.98 12.86 -33.11
N ARG A 127 18.68 12.88 -32.77
CA ARG A 127 17.60 12.56 -33.73
C ARG A 127 17.31 13.72 -34.70
N ARG A 128 18.14 14.77 -34.72
CA ARG A 128 17.93 16.01 -35.48
C ARG A 128 18.95 16.29 -36.59
N GLN A 129 19.76 15.31 -37.02
CA GLN A 129 20.68 15.52 -38.15
C GLN A 129 20.12 15.16 -39.55
N HIS A 130 18.88 14.68 -39.69
CA HIS A 130 18.32 14.28 -41.00
C HIS A 130 17.42 15.33 -41.69
N ARG A 131 17.72 16.62 -41.58
CA ARG A 131 16.99 17.64 -42.37
C ARG A 131 17.84 18.79 -42.90
N LYS A 132 18.92 18.49 -43.62
CA LYS A 132 19.50 19.44 -44.59
C LYS A 132 20.08 18.72 -45.81
N ARG A 133 19.33 18.73 -46.92
CA ARG A 133 19.79 19.15 -48.26
C ARG A 133 18.76 18.80 -49.34
N ARG A 134 18.01 19.81 -49.78
CA ARG A 134 17.53 19.95 -51.16
C ARG A 134 17.30 21.43 -51.44
N LYS A 135 17.68 21.85 -52.65
CA LYS A 135 17.91 23.22 -53.17
C LYS A 135 19.35 23.68 -52.88
N GLN A 136 20.21 23.88 -53.87
CA GLN A 136 20.01 24.45 -55.21
C GLN A 136 20.73 23.63 -56.28
#